data_AF-A0A8J5LCA9-F1
#
_entry.id   AF-A0A8J5LCA9-F1
#
_cell.length_a   1.000
_cell.length_b   1.000
_cell.length_c   1.000
_cell.angle_alpha   90.00
_cell.angle_beta   90.00
_cell.angle_gamma   90.00
#
_symmetry.space_group_name_H-M   'P 1'
#
loop_
_entity.id
_entity.type
_entity.pdbx_description
1 polymer ?
#
loop_
_entity_poly.entity_id
_entity_poly.type
_entity_poly.pdbx_seq_one_letter_code
_entity_poly.pdbx_strand_id
1 'polypeptide(L)'
;MNFDQQVEVEVLVVEGPKLQTVLSQVRKLETSVLVLSQCKPSLFCWYTTFAPQLQQQIFSLQTKSPFRAKSSKQCIDEAQCLTMAVRKQSMGVGGYLVSTRWKKNFWLLA
;
A
#
# COMPACT_ATOMS: atom_id res chain seq x y z
N MET A 1 -30.01 13.17 -17.12
CA MET A 1 -29.55 13.06 -15.73
C MET A 1 -28.09 13.46 -15.73
N ASN A 2 -27.77 14.69 -15.30
CA ASN A 2 -26.37 15.14 -15.14
C ASN A 2 -25.86 14.60 -13.80
N PHE A 3 -24.82 13.77 -13.85
CA PHE A 3 -24.04 13.37 -12.69
C PHE A 3 -22.69 14.08 -12.74
N ASP A 4 -22.70 15.41 -12.70
CA ASP A 4 -21.48 16.19 -12.48
C ASP A 4 -21.16 16.13 -10.98
N GLN A 5 -20.74 14.94 -10.51
CA GLN A 5 -20.29 14.74 -9.15
C GLN A 5 -18.86 15.29 -9.04
N GLN A 6 -18.75 16.56 -8.69
CA GLN A 6 -17.49 17.26 -8.56
C GLN A 6 -16.79 16.79 -7.27
N VAL A 7 -15.67 16.10 -7.42
CA VAL A 7 -14.86 15.61 -6.29
C VAL A 7 -13.81 16.65 -5.95
N GLU A 8 -13.82 17.14 -4.72
CA GLU A 8 -12.76 17.99 -4.17
C GLU A 8 -11.54 17.12 -3.85
N VAL A 9 -10.36 17.51 -4.38
CA VAL A 9 -9.12 16.75 -4.23
C VAL A 9 -8.05 17.64 -3.63
N GLU A 10 -7.58 17.25 -2.45
CA GLU A 10 -6.42 17.86 -1.80
C GLU A 10 -5.20 16.95 -1.93
N VAL A 11 -4.05 17.53 -2.29
CA VAL A 11 -2.78 16.80 -2.41
C VAL A 11 -1.79 17.37 -1.40
N LEU A 12 -1.32 16.52 -0.48
CA LEU A 12 -0.34 16.89 0.52
C LEU A 12 0.93 16.04 0.35
N VAL A 13 2.09 16.71 0.31
CA VAL A 13 3.40 16.08 0.37
C VAL A 13 4.03 16.40 1.71
N VAL A 14 4.40 15.36 2.46
CA VAL A 14 5.03 15.49 3.77
C VAL A 14 6.33 14.70 3.77
N GLU A 15 7.39 15.33 4.23
CA GLU A 15 8.68 14.68 4.43
C GLU A 15 8.71 13.94 5.78
N GLY A 16 9.33 12.74 5.80
CA GLY A 16 9.55 11.99 7.03
C GLY A 16 9.28 10.48 6.91
N PRO A 17 9.32 9.76 8.05
CA PRO A 17 9.08 8.32 8.09
C PRO A 17 7.65 7.97 7.67
N LYS A 18 7.51 7.42 6.47
CA LYS A 18 6.22 7.26 5.79
C LYS A 18 5.12 6.54 6.60
N LEU A 19 5.42 5.57 7.46
CA LEU A 19 4.40 4.93 8.32
C LEU A 19 3.85 5.91 9.36
N GLN A 20 4.74 6.51 10.14
CA GLN A 20 4.38 7.46 11.21
C GLN A 20 3.68 8.68 10.62
N THR A 21 4.18 9.20 9.51
CA THR A 21 3.59 10.34 8.82
C THR A 21 2.16 10.02 8.37
N VAL A 22 1.92 8.87 7.73
CA VAL A 22 0.57 8.47 7.31
C VAL A 22 -0.37 8.33 8.50
N LEU A 23 0.04 7.64 9.57
CA LEU A 23 -0.79 7.49 10.79
C LEU A 23 -1.09 8.84 11.45
N SER A 24 -0.12 9.75 11.49
CA SER A 24 -0.32 11.09 12.04
C SER A 24 -1.32 11.91 11.21
N GLN A 25 -1.29 11.78 9.88
CA GLN A 25 -2.21 12.49 8.99
C GLN A 25 -3.62 11.92 9.05
N VAL A 26 -3.77 10.60 9.13
CA VAL A 26 -5.05 9.93 9.37
C VAL A 26 -5.72 10.48 10.64
N ARG A 27 -4.94 10.70 11.70
CA ARG A 27 -5.44 11.28 12.95
C ARG A 27 -5.77 12.77 12.81
N LYS A 28 -4.91 13.56 12.15
CA LYS A 28 -5.09 15.02 12.00
C LYS A 28 -6.29 15.38 11.11
N LEU A 29 -6.51 14.60 10.05
CA LEU A 29 -7.58 14.83 9.08
C LEU A 29 -8.85 14.01 9.40
N GLU A 30 -8.86 13.26 10.51
CA GLU A 30 -9.95 12.38 10.93
C GLU A 30 -10.51 11.52 9.78
N THR A 31 -9.60 10.93 8.98
CA THR A 31 -10.00 10.23 7.76
C THR A 31 -10.86 9.03 8.08
N SER A 32 -12.01 8.90 7.43
CA SER A 32 -12.91 7.74 7.61
C SER A 32 -12.34 6.48 6.96
N VAL A 33 -11.73 6.62 5.78
CA VAL A 33 -11.18 5.51 4.98
C VAL A 33 -9.77 5.83 4.49
N LEU A 34 -8.83 4.92 4.74
CA LEU A 34 -7.47 4.95 4.21
C LEU A 34 -7.29 3.87 3.15
N VAL A 35 -6.93 4.29 1.93
CA VAL A 35 -6.65 3.38 0.81
C VAL A 35 -5.15 3.37 0.51
N LEU A 36 -4.55 2.18 0.51
CA LEU A 36 -3.12 1.99 0.26
C LEU A 36 -2.89 1.07 -0.95
N SER A 37 -1.84 1.32 -1.72
CA SER A 37 -1.43 0.36 -2.76
C SER A 37 -0.76 -0.86 -2.13
N GLN A 38 -1.28 -2.06 -2.38
CA GLN A 38 -0.61 -3.31 -1.99
C GLN A 38 0.43 -3.68 -3.05
N CYS A 39 1.68 -3.91 -2.63
CA CYS A 39 2.70 -4.42 -3.53
C CYS A 39 2.62 -5.95 -3.61
N LYS A 40 2.71 -6.53 -4.82
CA LYS A 40 2.90 -7.98 -4.93
C LYS A 40 4.23 -8.35 -4.27
N PRO A 41 4.29 -9.40 -3.42
CA PRO A 41 5.57 -9.97 -3.04
C PRO A 41 6.21 -10.46 -4.34
N SER A 42 7.30 -9.81 -4.77
CA SER A 42 8.05 -10.30 -5.92
C SER A 42 8.78 -11.58 -5.49
N LEU A 43 8.79 -12.58 -6.36
CA LEU A 43 9.62 -13.78 -6.26
C LEU A 43 11.14 -13.47 -6.28
N PHE A 44 11.55 -12.21 -6.28
CA PHE A 44 12.94 -11.77 -6.15
C PHE A 44 13.27 -11.27 -4.73
N CYS A 45 12.27 -11.00 -3.89
CA CYS A 45 12.48 -10.48 -2.53
C CYS A 45 12.80 -11.58 -1.50
N TRP A 46 12.54 -12.86 -1.81
CA TRP A 46 12.93 -13.99 -0.95
C TRP A 46 14.39 -14.39 -1.11
N TYR A 47 14.96 -14.27 -2.33
CA TYR A 47 16.36 -14.60 -2.61
C TYR A 47 17.36 -13.71 -1.85
N THR A 48 16.98 -12.49 -1.47
CA THR A 48 17.84 -11.58 -0.69
C THR A 48 17.99 -11.97 0.78
N THR A 49 17.25 -12.98 1.25
CA THR A 49 17.42 -13.53 2.61
C THR A 49 18.55 -14.56 2.68
N PHE A 50 18.98 -15.11 1.54
CA PHE A 50 19.94 -16.22 1.47
C PHE A 50 21.37 -15.81 1.09
N ALA A 51 21.63 -14.54 0.79
CA ALA A 51 22.99 -14.07 0.43
C ALA A 51 23.25 -12.64 0.95
N PRO A 52 23.63 -12.47 2.23
CA PRO A 52 23.87 -11.16 2.83
C PRO A 52 25.14 -10.45 2.30
N GLN A 53 25.97 -11.14 1.50
CA GLN A 53 27.29 -10.64 1.09
C GLN A 53 27.29 -9.70 -0.14
N LEU A 54 26.20 -9.62 -0.90
CA LEU A 54 26.07 -8.77 -2.10
C LEU A 54 25.18 -7.53 -1.88
N GLN A 55 25.05 -7.11 -0.63
CA GLN A 55 24.05 -6.11 -0.22
C GLN A 55 24.38 -4.67 -0.63
N GLN A 56 25.63 -4.34 -0.97
CA GLN A 56 26.03 -2.92 -1.17
C GLN A 56 25.89 -2.40 -2.61
N GLN A 57 25.84 -3.25 -3.64
CA GLN A 57 25.85 -2.79 -5.05
C GLN A 57 24.55 -2.98 -5.84
N ILE A 58 23.60 -3.81 -5.38
CA ILE A 58 22.34 -4.06 -6.11
C ILE A 58 21.19 -3.16 -5.63
N PHE A 59 21.36 -2.47 -4.49
CA PHE A 59 20.34 -1.59 -3.92
C PHE A 59 19.97 -0.42 -4.84
N SER A 60 20.84 -0.06 -5.79
CA SER A 60 20.62 1.02 -6.77
C SER A 60 19.80 0.61 -8.00
N LEU A 61 19.64 -0.69 -8.28
CA LEU A 61 19.01 -1.18 -9.53
C LEU A 61 17.59 -1.74 -9.37
N GLN A 62 17.06 -1.86 -8.14
CA GLN A 62 15.70 -2.37 -7.91
C GLN A 62 14.79 -1.34 -7.23
N THR A 63 14.11 -0.57 -8.07
CA THR A 63 13.10 0.45 -7.74
C THR A 63 11.78 -0.12 -7.20
N LYS A 64 11.83 -1.13 -6.31
CA LYS A 64 10.68 -1.52 -5.50
C LYS A 64 11.14 -1.58 -4.05
N SER A 65 10.95 -0.46 -3.36
CA SER A 65 11.41 -0.33 -1.97
C SER A 65 10.83 -1.45 -1.10
N PRO A 66 11.66 -2.13 -0.28
CA PRO A 66 11.20 -3.12 0.70
C PRO A 66 10.16 -2.51 1.67
N PHE A 67 10.16 -1.19 1.75
CA PHE A 67 9.20 -0.37 2.47
C PHE A 67 7.75 -0.51 1.98
N ARG A 68 7.50 -0.63 0.67
CA ARG A 68 6.12 -0.66 0.11
C ARG A 68 5.37 -1.93 0.51
N ALA A 69 6.07 -3.03 0.78
CA ALA A 69 5.47 -4.29 1.22
C ALA A 69 5.19 -4.30 2.74
N LYS A 70 6.11 -3.77 3.56
CA LYS A 70 6.03 -3.84 5.03
C LYS A 70 5.03 -2.82 5.61
N SER A 71 5.00 -1.59 5.07
CA SER A 71 4.16 -0.49 5.58
C SER A 71 2.66 -0.76 5.46
N SER A 72 2.19 -1.39 4.38
CA SER A 72 0.75 -1.60 4.17
C SER A 72 0.09 -2.46 5.26
N LYS A 73 0.80 -3.49 5.76
CA LYS A 73 0.30 -4.33 6.86
C LYS A 73 0.22 -3.54 8.16
N GLN A 74 1.29 -2.81 8.49
CA GLN A 74 1.35 -1.99 9.70
C GLN A 74 0.27 -0.90 9.70
N CYS A 75 0.03 -0.23 8.57
CA CYS A 75 -1.08 0.71 8.45
C CYS A 75 -2.45 0.05 8.64
N ILE A 76 -2.68 -1.15 8.09
CA ILE A 76 -3.95 -1.85 8.28
C ILE A 76 -4.20 -2.19 9.75
N ASP A 77 -3.13 -2.53 10.48
CA ASP A 77 -3.23 -2.99 11.86
C ASP A 77 -3.28 -1.81 12.84
N GLU A 78 -2.47 -0.76 12.64
CA GLU A 78 -2.31 0.37 13.56
C GLU A 78 -3.23 1.58 13.30
N ALA A 79 -3.74 1.75 12.07
CA ALA A 79 -4.60 2.90 11.78
C ALA A 79 -5.91 2.85 12.56
N GLN A 80 -6.37 4.02 13.00
CA GLN A 80 -7.61 4.19 13.77
C GLN A 80 -8.85 4.22 12.87
N CYS A 81 -8.68 4.25 11.55
CA CYS A 81 -9.74 4.30 10.55
C CYS A 81 -9.94 2.96 9.82
N LEU A 82 -10.95 2.89 8.94
CA LEU A 82 -11.09 1.77 8.02
C LEU A 82 -9.94 1.80 7.01
N THR A 83 -9.10 0.77 7.01
CA THR A 83 -7.94 0.70 6.10
C THR A 83 -8.07 -0.46 5.12
N MET A 84 -7.86 -0.16 3.84
CA MET A 84 -7.85 -1.14 2.75
C MET A 84 -6.57 -1.01 1.93
N ALA A 85 -5.89 -2.14 1.71
CA ALA A 85 -4.80 -2.23 0.76
C ALA A 85 -5.28 -2.90 -0.53
N VAL A 86 -5.06 -2.26 -1.66
CA VAL A 86 -5.63 -2.62 -2.96
C VAL A 86 -4.52 -2.88 -3.98
N ARG A 87 -4.65 -3.94 -4.78
CA ARG A 87 -3.80 -4.19 -5.95
C ARG A 87 -4.57 -4.77 -7.12
N LYS A 88 -4.09 -4.48 -8.33
CA LYS A 88 -4.59 -5.11 -9.55
C LYS A 88 -4.32 -6.61 -9.57
N GLN A 89 -5.34 -7.38 -9.95
CA GLN A 89 -5.20 -8.82 -10.18
C GLN A 89 -4.47 -9.06 -11.52
N SER A 90 -3.45 -9.93 -11.55
CA SER A 90 -2.55 -10.09 -12.72
C SER A 90 -2.80 -11.33 -13.57
N MET A 91 -3.81 -12.13 -13.27
CA MET A 91 -4.01 -13.43 -13.93
C MET A 91 -5.02 -13.37 -15.09
N GLY A 92 -5.12 -12.24 -15.80
CA GLY A 92 -6.05 -12.08 -16.93
C GLY A 92 -7.54 -11.94 -16.57
N VAL A 93 -7.91 -12.23 -15.32
CA VAL A 93 -9.32 -12.28 -14.86
C VAL A 93 -9.92 -10.92 -14.46
N GLY A 94 -9.18 -9.81 -14.61
CA GLY A 94 -9.65 -8.48 -14.23
C GLY A 94 -9.84 -8.27 -12.71
N GLY A 95 -10.28 -7.08 -12.34
CA GLY A 95 -10.58 -6.72 -10.94
C GLY A 95 -9.37 -6.48 -10.02
N TYR A 96 -9.67 -6.41 -8.72
CA TYR A 96 -8.74 -6.01 -7.66
C TYR A 96 -8.72 -7.00 -6.51
N LEU A 97 -7.53 -7.25 -5.96
CA LEU A 97 -7.39 -7.90 -4.66
C LEU A 97 -7.32 -6.84 -3.58
N VAL A 98 -8.17 -7.00 -2.58
CA VAL A 98 -8.29 -6.10 -1.44
C VAL A 98 -7.95 -6.85 -0.16
N SER A 99 -7.21 -6.16 0.72
CA SER A 99 -6.87 -6.65 2.05
C SER A 99 -7.25 -5.60 3.08
N THR A 100 -8.04 -5.99 4.08
CA THR A 100 -8.43 -5.16 5.22
C THR A 100 -7.87 -5.74 6.52
N ARG A 101 -8.26 -5.18 7.67
CA ARG A 101 -7.92 -5.75 8.98
C ARG A 101 -8.49 -7.16 9.15
N TRP A 102 -9.72 -7.40 8.71
CA TRP A 102 -10.46 -8.65 8.98
C TRP A 102 -10.31 -9.71 7.90
N LYS A 103 -10.19 -9.31 6.63
CA LYS A 103 -10.09 -10.24 5.51
C LYS A 103 -8.95 -9.83 4.59
N LYS A 104 -8.04 -10.77 4.34
CA LYS A 104 -6.90 -10.55 3.45
C LYS A 104 -7.19 -11.15 2.07
N ASN A 105 -6.74 -10.46 1.03
CA ASN A 105 -6.73 -10.92 -0.38
C ASN A 105 -8.09 -11.42 -0.91
N PHE A 106 -9.20 -10.77 -0.57
CA PHE A 106 -10.45 -11.06 -1.26
C PHE A 106 -10.50 -10.35 -2.61
N TRP A 107 -11.10 -11.00 -3.59
CA TRP A 107 -11.18 -10.51 -4.97
C TRP A 107 -12.48 -9.76 -5.20
N LEU A 108 -12.37 -8.53 -5.69
CA LEU A 108 -13.48 -7.72 -6.16
C LEU A 108 -13.43 -7.66 -7.69
N LEU A 109 -14.51 -8.12 -8.31
CA LEU A 109 -14.77 -7.93 -9.73
C LEU A 109 -15.26 -6.50 -9.93
N ALA A 110 -14.63 -5.79 -10.86
CA ALA A 110 -14.96 -4.42 -11.24
C ALA A 110 -15.18 -4.40 -12.75
#